data_AF-A0A842YDY5-F1
#
_entry.id   AF-A0A842YDY5-F1
#
_cell.length_a   1.000
_cell.length_b   1.000
_cell.length_c   1.000
_cell.angle_alpha   90.00
_cell.angle_beta   90.00
_cell.angle_gamma   90.00
#
_symmetry.space_group_name_H-M   'P 1'
#
loop_
_entity.id
_entity.type
_entity.pdbx_description
1 polymer ?
#
loop_
_entity_poly.entity_id
_entity_poly.type
_entity_poly.pdbx_seq_one_letter_code
_entity_poly.pdbx_strand_id
1 'polypeptide(L)'
;MRGDEIVNIESLDDRDNPEYDLPEFEEMDFEVLIDTDQIFPGMEDRIHHIDVYHRGKTIRIDEEDEGEILRQFQETLDRIDPDVIVSRGGDDKLFRYLSIRAKANGMDLILSRDGKPLKVTQGEPQSFWQYNQIIFKSGTQVILNGRIHIDRGKTGMHFYSPVGLEGVAESCRLALGRPQRVSRMTIGSVNAAVQFYNAFKMDILIPPVKKNPEFLKSINELAAIDRGGLILQPKPDI
;
A
#
# COMPACT_ATOMS: atom_id res chain seq x y z
N MET A 1 1.62 -7.68 -30.05
CA MET A 1 0.30 -7.05 -30.23
C MET A 1 -0.03 -7.02 -31.72
N ARG A 2 -1.28 -7.31 -32.10
CA ARG A 2 -1.80 -7.12 -33.45
C ARG A 2 -3.11 -6.32 -33.27
N GLY A 3 -3.00 -5.00 -33.18
CA GLY A 3 -4.03 -4.16 -32.54
C GLY A 3 -3.96 -4.25 -31.00
N ASP A 4 -5.11 -4.16 -30.32
CA ASP A 4 -5.23 -4.25 -28.85
C ASP A 4 -5.21 -5.70 -28.30
N GLU A 5 -5.06 -6.70 -29.16
CA GLU A 5 -5.00 -8.10 -28.73
C GLU A 5 -3.59 -8.53 -28.34
N ILE A 6 -3.49 -9.12 -27.14
CA ILE A 6 -2.29 -9.80 -26.66
C ILE A 6 -2.21 -11.15 -27.38
N VAL A 7 -1.33 -11.22 -28.38
CA VAL A 7 -1.18 -12.40 -29.27
C VAL A 7 -0.31 -13.49 -28.63
N ASN A 8 0.61 -13.10 -27.76
CA ASN A 8 1.50 -14.02 -27.04
C ASN A 8 1.94 -13.38 -25.72
N ILE A 9 2.14 -14.20 -24.70
CA ILE A 9 2.73 -13.81 -23.41
C ILE A 9 3.93 -14.73 -23.18
N GLU A 10 5.10 -14.12 -23.00
CA GLU A 10 6.34 -14.82 -22.67
C GLU A 10 6.79 -14.38 -21.28
N SER A 11 7.17 -15.35 -20.43
CA SER A 11 7.79 -15.04 -19.14
C SER A 11 9.25 -14.69 -19.38
N LEU A 12 9.61 -13.44 -19.11
CA LEU A 12 11.00 -12.97 -19.22
C LEU A 12 11.82 -13.25 -17.95
N ASP A 13 11.17 -13.79 -16.93
CA ASP A 13 11.73 -14.00 -15.59
C ASP A 13 11.32 -15.38 -15.07
N ASP A 14 12.21 -15.98 -14.29
CA ASP A 14 11.97 -17.20 -13.54
C ASP A 14 11.98 -16.86 -12.05
N ARG A 15 10.94 -17.30 -11.34
CA ARG A 15 10.77 -17.07 -9.92
C ARG A 15 11.91 -17.64 -9.10
N ASP A 16 12.41 -18.82 -9.48
CA ASP A 16 13.46 -19.50 -8.71
C ASP A 16 14.84 -18.85 -8.96
N ASN A 17 14.93 -17.84 -9.83
CA ASN A 17 16.13 -17.02 -9.97
C ASN A 17 16.35 -16.20 -8.68
N PRO A 18 17.53 -16.33 -8.04
CA PRO A 18 17.89 -15.55 -6.86
C PRO A 18 18.27 -14.10 -7.23
N GLU A 19 18.64 -13.87 -8.48
CA GLU A 19 18.99 -12.56 -9.02
C GLU A 19 17.97 -12.20 -10.10
N TYR A 20 17.39 -11.01 -9.99
CA TYR A 20 16.40 -10.50 -10.92
C TYR A 20 16.51 -8.98 -11.00
N ASP A 21 16.22 -8.44 -12.17
CA ASP A 21 16.14 -7.01 -12.39
C ASP A 21 14.69 -6.56 -12.34
N LEU A 22 14.45 -5.40 -11.75
CA LEU A 22 13.16 -4.75 -11.87
C LEU A 22 13.12 -3.88 -13.12
N PRO A 23 12.00 -3.89 -13.87
CA PRO A 23 11.82 -2.92 -14.93
C PRO A 23 11.83 -1.51 -14.34
N GLU A 24 12.24 -0.53 -15.14
CA GLU A 24 12.12 0.86 -14.75
C GLU A 24 10.64 1.22 -14.63
N PHE A 25 10.18 1.48 -13.41
CA PHE A 25 8.82 1.92 -13.14
C PHE A 25 8.74 3.43 -13.11
N GLU A 26 7.72 4.00 -13.75
CA GLU A 26 7.43 5.41 -13.60
C GLU A 26 6.70 5.65 -12.27
N GLU A 27 7.40 6.21 -11.27
CA GLU A 27 6.83 6.52 -9.96
C GLU A 27 6.38 7.99 -9.83
N MET A 28 5.22 8.19 -9.21
CA MET A 28 4.71 9.51 -8.82
C MET A 28 4.24 9.47 -7.36
N ASP A 29 4.63 10.47 -6.57
CA ASP A 29 4.09 10.73 -5.23
C ASP A 29 3.35 12.07 -5.25
N PHE A 30 2.43 12.29 -4.32
CA PHE A 30 1.74 13.57 -4.20
C PHE A 30 1.24 13.81 -2.78
N GLU A 31 1.19 15.09 -2.41
CA GLU A 31 0.61 15.56 -1.16
C GLU A 31 -0.51 16.57 -1.45
N VAL A 32 -1.61 16.44 -0.72
CA VAL A 32 -2.77 17.33 -0.84
C VAL A 32 -2.83 18.19 0.41
N LEU A 33 -2.69 19.50 0.23
CA LEU A 33 -2.78 20.47 1.31
C LEU A 33 -4.21 21.02 1.35
N ILE A 34 -4.80 20.99 2.54
CA ILE A 34 -6.22 21.31 2.75
C ILE A 34 -6.31 22.67 3.43
N ASP A 35 -7.19 23.53 2.93
CA ASP A 35 -7.51 24.82 3.53
C ASP A 35 -8.51 24.61 4.67
N THR A 36 -8.04 24.70 5.92
CA THR A 36 -8.87 24.51 7.11
C THR A 36 -8.41 25.37 8.27
N ASP A 37 -9.38 25.95 8.98
CA ASP A 37 -9.16 26.65 10.26
C ASP A 37 -9.20 25.69 11.47
N GLN A 38 -9.48 24.41 11.24
CA GLN A 38 -9.60 23.40 12.29
C GLN A 38 -8.27 22.69 12.55
N ILE A 39 -8.12 22.13 13.76
CA ILE A 39 -6.97 21.29 14.12
C ILE A 39 -6.90 20.04 13.24
N PHE A 40 -8.07 19.49 12.85
CA PHE A 40 -8.17 18.33 11.98
C PHE A 40 -9.03 18.68 10.76
N PRO A 41 -8.50 18.57 9.54
CA PRO A 41 -9.27 18.83 8.34
C PRO A 41 -10.50 17.91 8.22
N GLY A 42 -11.64 18.50 7.87
CA GLY A 42 -12.87 17.82 7.50
C GLY A 42 -12.87 17.35 6.05
N MET A 43 -13.83 16.50 5.70
CA MET A 43 -14.00 16.03 4.31
C MET A 43 -14.59 17.12 3.38
N GLU A 44 -15.20 18.14 3.97
CA GLU A 44 -15.84 19.26 3.26
C GLU A 44 -14.90 20.46 3.07
N ASP A 45 -13.72 20.42 3.68
CA ASP A 45 -12.73 21.48 3.58
C ASP A 45 -12.11 21.49 2.17
N ARG A 46 -11.87 22.69 1.63
CA ARG A 46 -11.39 22.86 0.25
C ARG A 46 -9.92 22.48 0.14
N ILE A 47 -9.52 22.02 -1.04
CA ILE A 47 -8.10 21.84 -1.36
C ILE A 47 -7.47 23.23 -1.48
N HIS A 48 -6.36 23.44 -0.79
CA HIS A 48 -5.54 24.65 -0.91
C HIS A 48 -4.60 24.54 -2.12
N HIS A 49 -3.81 23.45 -2.20
CA HIS A 49 -3.02 23.10 -3.39
C HIS A 49 -2.63 21.62 -3.34
N ILE A 50 -2.11 21.12 -4.46
CA ILE A 50 -1.55 19.77 -4.57
C ILE A 50 -0.10 19.86 -5.02
N ASP A 51 0.80 19.23 -4.29
CA ASP A 51 2.20 19.08 -4.68
C ASP A 51 2.39 17.67 -5.24
N VAL A 52 2.81 17.59 -6.50
CA VAL A 52 3.15 16.33 -7.17
C VAL A 52 4.67 16.19 -7.24
N TYR A 53 5.20 15.08 -6.75
CA TYR A 53 6.62 14.76 -6.74
C TYR A 53 6.92 13.72 -7.82
N HIS A 54 7.78 14.10 -8.77
CA HIS A 54 8.09 13.28 -9.94
C HIS A 54 9.55 13.48 -10.36
N ARG A 55 10.33 12.39 -10.45
CA ARG A 55 11.75 12.41 -10.86
C ARG A 55 12.60 13.47 -10.13
N GLY A 56 12.41 13.61 -8.82
CA GLY A 56 13.12 14.59 -7.98
C GLY A 56 12.70 16.06 -8.18
N LYS A 57 11.64 16.31 -8.95
CA LYS A 57 11.03 17.63 -9.14
C LYS A 57 9.69 17.69 -8.41
N THR A 58 9.35 18.89 -7.96
CA THR A 58 8.02 19.20 -7.41
C THR A 58 7.26 20.03 -8.43
N ILE A 59 6.05 19.58 -8.77
CA ILE A 59 5.07 20.28 -9.59
C ILE A 59 3.97 20.73 -8.62
N ARG A 60 3.95 22.02 -8.31
CA ARG A 60 2.92 22.62 -7.46
C ARG A 60 1.72 23.01 -8.33
N ILE A 61 0.54 22.56 -7.92
CA ILE A 61 -0.74 22.84 -8.56
C ILE A 61 -1.55 23.71 -7.58
N ASP A 62 -1.52 25.01 -7.84
CA ASP A 62 -2.03 26.06 -6.95
C ASP A 62 -2.80 27.06 -7.80
N GLU A 63 -4.10 26.81 -7.92
CA GLU A 63 -5.03 27.54 -8.78
C GLU A 63 -6.12 28.15 -7.91
N GLU A 64 -6.70 29.28 -8.35
CA GLU A 64 -7.71 30.00 -7.54
C GLU A 64 -9.00 29.18 -7.34
N ASP A 65 -9.37 28.38 -8.35
CA ASP A 65 -10.54 27.50 -8.28
C ASP A 65 -10.15 26.05 -7.97
N GLU A 66 -10.89 25.43 -7.06
CA GLU A 66 -10.61 24.05 -6.63
C GLU A 66 -10.86 23.03 -7.74
N GLY A 67 -11.87 23.25 -8.58
CA GLY A 67 -12.13 22.43 -9.75
C GLY A 67 -10.96 22.47 -10.73
N GLU A 68 -10.35 23.64 -10.89
CA GLU A 68 -9.14 23.82 -11.71
C GLU A 68 -7.91 23.12 -11.12
N ILE A 69 -7.70 23.17 -9.79
CA ILE A 69 -6.66 22.37 -9.10
C ILE A 69 -6.84 20.88 -9.43
N LEU A 70 -8.06 20.35 -9.29
CA LEU A 70 -8.36 18.94 -9.54
C LEU A 70 -8.19 18.55 -11.01
N ARG A 71 -8.57 19.44 -11.94
CA ARG A 71 -8.38 19.23 -13.38
C ARG A 71 -6.90 19.19 -13.73
N GLN A 72 -6.11 20.14 -13.22
CA GLN A 72 -4.66 20.15 -13.45
C GLN A 72 -3.95 18.96 -12.80
N PHE A 73 -4.45 18.48 -11.66
CA PHE A 73 -3.96 17.25 -11.06
C PHE A 73 -4.22 16.03 -11.95
N GLN A 74 -5.44 15.90 -12.50
CA GLN A 74 -5.76 14.85 -13.47
C GLN A 74 -4.88 14.96 -14.73
N GLU A 75 -4.71 16.16 -15.29
CA GLU A 75 -3.86 16.39 -16.46
C GLU A 75 -2.38 16.09 -16.20
N THR A 76 -1.91 16.42 -15.00
CA THR A 76 -0.54 16.09 -14.57
C THR A 76 -0.36 14.58 -14.45
N LEU A 77 -1.33 13.88 -13.85
CA LEU A 77 -1.34 12.42 -13.76
C LEU A 77 -1.34 11.77 -15.17
N ASP A 78 -2.20 12.25 -16.07
CA ASP A 78 -2.33 11.71 -17.42
C ASP A 78 -1.08 11.97 -18.27
N ARG A 79 -0.42 13.13 -18.07
CA ARG A 79 0.84 13.48 -18.73
C ARG A 79 2.03 12.66 -18.23
N ILE A 80 2.07 12.36 -16.93
CA ILE A 80 3.13 11.53 -16.34
C ILE A 80 2.91 10.05 -16.66
N ASP A 81 1.65 9.61 -16.66
CA ASP A 81 1.22 8.21 -16.78
C ASP A 81 2.00 7.23 -15.87
N PRO A 82 2.01 7.44 -14.53
CA PRO A 82 2.87 6.68 -13.63
C PRO A 82 2.43 5.21 -13.48
N ASP A 83 3.38 4.28 -13.53
CA ASP A 83 3.12 2.88 -13.19
C ASP A 83 2.83 2.69 -11.70
N VAL A 84 3.48 3.51 -10.85
CA VAL A 84 3.33 3.46 -9.40
C VAL A 84 2.85 4.81 -8.89
N ILE A 85 1.72 4.80 -8.20
CA ILE A 85 1.23 5.95 -7.44
C ILE A 85 1.49 5.68 -5.98
N VAL A 86 2.31 6.53 -5.40
CA VAL A 86 2.62 6.56 -3.99
C VAL A 86 1.72 7.59 -3.33
N SER A 87 1.19 7.28 -2.16
CA SER A 87 0.42 8.23 -1.37
C SER A 87 0.71 8.09 0.11
N ARG A 88 0.31 9.10 0.90
CA ARG A 88 0.37 9.06 2.36
C ARG A 88 -1.04 9.07 2.95
N GLY A 89 -1.48 7.92 3.48
CA GLY A 89 -2.83 7.76 4.00
C GLY A 89 -3.89 7.63 2.90
N GLY A 90 -3.49 7.14 1.72
CA GLY A 90 -4.35 6.85 0.57
C GLY A 90 -5.52 5.95 0.94
N ASP A 91 -5.24 4.85 1.62
CA ASP A 91 -6.22 3.86 2.02
C ASP A 91 -7.09 4.31 3.20
N ASP A 92 -6.67 5.33 3.97
CA ASP A 92 -7.43 5.80 5.13
C ASP A 92 -8.44 6.89 4.75
N LYS A 93 -7.93 8.05 4.32
CA LYS A 93 -8.76 9.24 4.10
C LYS A 93 -8.51 9.94 2.78
N LEU A 94 -7.28 9.92 2.27
CA LEU A 94 -6.86 10.81 1.17
C LEU A 94 -7.67 10.59 -0.11
N PHE A 95 -7.79 9.36 -0.59
CA PHE A 95 -8.56 9.10 -1.82
C PHE A 95 -10.07 9.28 -1.63
N ARG A 96 -10.57 9.07 -0.41
CA ARG A 96 -11.97 9.37 -0.08
C ARG A 96 -12.20 10.88 -0.17
N TYR A 97 -11.33 11.66 0.45
CA TYR A 97 -11.36 13.12 0.42
C TYR A 97 -11.34 13.62 -1.02
N LEU A 98 -10.36 13.21 -1.83
CA LEU A 98 -10.28 13.57 -3.24
C LEU A 98 -11.52 13.19 -4.04
N SER A 99 -12.08 11.99 -3.82
CA SER A 99 -13.33 11.56 -4.48
C SER A 99 -14.53 12.45 -4.12
N ILE A 100 -14.62 12.91 -2.87
CA ILE A 100 -15.67 13.83 -2.41
C ILE A 100 -15.46 15.22 -3.03
N ARG A 101 -14.24 15.77 -2.98
CA ARG A 101 -13.91 17.09 -3.54
C ARG A 101 -14.09 17.15 -5.06
N ALA A 102 -13.70 16.11 -5.77
CA ALA A 102 -13.94 15.97 -7.20
C ALA A 102 -15.43 16.08 -7.54
N LYS A 103 -16.26 15.31 -6.83
CA LYS A 103 -17.72 15.33 -7.03
C LYS A 103 -18.34 16.66 -6.67
N ALA A 104 -17.87 17.33 -5.61
CA ALA A 104 -18.33 18.66 -5.21
C ALA A 104 -18.05 19.72 -6.30
N ASN A 105 -16.97 19.53 -7.07
CA ASN A 105 -16.59 20.36 -8.22
C ASN A 105 -17.11 19.81 -9.57
N GLY A 106 -18.05 18.86 -9.56
CA GLY A 106 -18.72 18.37 -10.77
C GLY A 106 -17.87 17.48 -11.68
N MET A 107 -16.79 16.88 -11.17
CA MET A 107 -15.93 15.97 -11.92
C MET A 107 -15.67 14.65 -11.19
N ASP A 108 -15.18 13.65 -11.92
CA ASP A 108 -14.69 12.39 -11.35
C ASP A 108 -13.19 12.29 -11.62
N LEU A 109 -12.40 11.94 -10.59
CA LEU A 109 -10.99 11.62 -10.76
C LEU A 109 -10.83 10.21 -11.33
N ILE A 110 -9.99 10.05 -12.35
CA ILE A 110 -9.72 8.80 -13.03
C ILE A 110 -8.25 8.45 -12.79
N LEU A 111 -8.00 7.72 -11.70
CA LEU A 111 -6.65 7.31 -11.34
C LEU A 111 -6.24 5.97 -11.96
N SER A 112 -7.21 5.15 -12.38
CA SER A 112 -6.96 3.85 -13.00
C SER A 112 -6.81 3.99 -14.52
N ARG A 113 -5.92 3.19 -15.14
CA ARG A 113 -5.75 3.16 -16.60
C ARG A 113 -6.96 2.58 -17.34
N ASP A 114 -7.87 1.89 -16.65
CA ASP A 114 -9.10 1.35 -17.25
C ASP A 114 -10.23 2.39 -17.41
N GLY A 115 -9.93 3.68 -17.16
CA GLY A 115 -10.87 4.78 -17.35
C GLY A 115 -11.98 4.85 -16.30
N LYS A 116 -11.98 3.97 -15.29
CA LYS A 116 -13.01 3.98 -14.25
C LYS A 116 -12.75 5.11 -13.25
N PRO A 117 -13.81 5.86 -12.87
CA PRO A 117 -13.75 6.80 -11.76
C PRO A 117 -13.23 6.17 -10.48
N LEU A 118 -12.50 6.95 -9.69
CA LEU A 118 -12.04 6.60 -8.36
C LEU A 118 -13.23 6.24 -7.47
N LYS A 119 -13.32 4.95 -7.12
CA LYS A 119 -14.31 4.42 -6.19
C LYS A 119 -13.61 3.96 -4.93
N VAL A 120 -13.99 4.55 -3.81
CA VAL A 120 -13.50 4.17 -2.48
C VAL A 120 -14.63 3.44 -1.76
N THR A 121 -14.47 2.13 -1.56
CA THR A 121 -15.40 1.32 -0.76
C THR A 121 -14.88 1.22 0.66
N GLN A 122 -15.68 1.69 1.62
CA GLN A 122 -15.31 1.57 3.02
C GLN A 122 -15.42 0.12 3.50
N GLY A 123 -14.32 -0.40 4.02
CA GLY A 123 -14.33 -1.62 4.81
C GLY A 123 -14.24 -1.33 6.29
N GLU A 124 -14.55 -2.33 7.11
CA GLU A 124 -14.39 -2.23 8.56
C GLU A 124 -12.90 -2.14 8.93
N PRO A 125 -12.45 -1.07 9.61
CA PRO A 125 -11.08 -0.98 10.09
C PRO A 125 -10.82 -2.00 11.18
N GLN A 126 -9.56 -2.40 11.31
CA GLN A 126 -9.11 -3.38 12.29
C GLN A 126 -7.95 -2.81 13.10
N SER A 127 -7.91 -3.09 14.39
CA SER A 127 -6.77 -2.81 15.25
C SER A 127 -6.25 -4.10 15.83
N PHE A 128 -4.93 -4.29 15.83
CA PHE A 128 -4.31 -5.48 16.39
C PHE A 128 -3.04 -5.13 17.17
N TRP A 129 -2.69 -5.99 18.12
CA TRP A 129 -1.47 -5.86 18.90
C TRP A 129 -0.29 -6.46 18.14
N GLN A 130 0.78 -5.68 17.97
CA GLN A 130 2.02 -6.11 17.36
C GLN A 130 3.19 -5.41 18.05
N TYR A 131 4.20 -6.17 18.49
CA TYR A 131 5.41 -5.64 19.14
C TYR A 131 5.11 -4.63 20.26
N ASN A 132 4.17 -4.96 21.15
CA ASN A 132 3.72 -4.09 22.24
C ASN A 132 3.14 -2.73 21.80
N GLN A 133 2.65 -2.65 20.57
CA GLN A 133 1.97 -1.50 19.99
C GLN A 133 0.61 -1.91 19.40
N ILE A 134 -0.36 -0.99 19.46
CA ILE A 134 -1.62 -1.15 18.74
C ILE A 134 -1.43 -0.59 17.33
N ILE A 135 -1.49 -1.46 16.34
CA ILE A 135 -1.43 -1.08 14.93
C ILE A 135 -2.85 -0.96 14.40
N PHE A 136 -3.15 0.21 13.82
CA PHE A 136 -4.40 0.46 13.12
C PHE A 136 -4.26 0.06 11.65
N LYS A 137 -5.23 -0.70 11.17
CA LYS A 137 -5.40 -1.07 9.77
C LYS A 137 -6.69 -0.50 9.21
N SER A 138 -6.58 0.38 8.22
CA SER A 138 -7.72 0.81 7.41
C SER A 138 -8.40 -0.41 6.80
N GLY A 139 -9.72 -0.49 6.95
CA GLY A 139 -10.55 -1.50 6.27
C GLY A 139 -10.74 -1.19 4.79
N THR A 140 -10.45 0.05 4.39
CA THR A 140 -10.51 0.52 3.02
C THR A 140 -9.18 0.22 2.34
N GLN A 141 -9.21 -0.28 1.11
CA GLN A 141 -8.03 -0.46 0.27
C GLN A 141 -8.36 0.11 -1.10
N VAL A 142 -7.60 1.11 -1.53
CA VAL A 142 -7.79 1.71 -2.85
C VAL A 142 -6.93 0.94 -3.84
N ILE A 143 -7.61 0.27 -4.78
CA ILE A 143 -6.98 -0.50 -5.85
C ILE A 143 -7.09 0.29 -7.15
N LEU A 144 -5.95 0.53 -7.80
CA LEU A 144 -5.87 1.21 -9.09
C LEU A 144 -5.63 0.19 -10.20
N ASN A 145 -6.54 0.09 -11.17
CA ASN A 145 -6.40 -0.87 -12.24
C ASN A 145 -5.37 -0.38 -13.27
N GLY A 146 -4.44 -1.25 -13.66
CA GLY A 146 -3.36 -0.92 -14.60
C GLY A 146 -2.24 -0.04 -14.00
N ARG A 147 -2.31 0.29 -12.70
CA ARG A 147 -1.25 0.96 -11.94
C ARG A 147 -0.97 0.19 -10.64
N ILE A 148 0.03 0.59 -9.88
CA ILE A 148 0.33 0.06 -8.55
C ILE A 148 0.14 1.20 -7.55
N HIS A 149 -0.86 1.08 -6.68
CA HIS A 149 -0.99 1.98 -5.54
C HIS A 149 -0.23 1.46 -4.31
N ILE A 150 0.73 2.25 -3.85
CA ILE A 150 1.45 2.05 -2.59
C ILE A 150 1.05 3.14 -1.60
N ASP A 151 0.48 2.75 -0.46
CA ASP A 151 0.21 3.67 0.64
C ASP A 151 1.35 3.62 1.65
N ARG A 152 2.15 4.70 1.73
CA ARG A 152 3.22 4.91 2.72
C ARG A 152 2.69 5.19 4.13
N GLY A 153 1.38 5.22 4.32
CA GLY A 153 0.73 5.30 5.63
C GLY A 153 1.03 4.10 6.54
N LYS A 154 0.44 4.11 7.74
CA LYS A 154 0.69 3.13 8.82
C LYS A 154 0.42 1.66 8.44
N THR A 155 -0.26 1.41 7.33
CA THR A 155 -0.81 0.12 6.93
C THR A 155 -0.08 -0.60 5.81
N GLY A 156 0.75 0.11 5.02
CA GLY A 156 1.44 -0.43 3.85
C GLY A 156 2.98 -0.49 3.97
N MET A 157 3.49 -0.25 5.18
CA MET A 157 4.87 0.20 5.35
C MET A 157 5.92 -0.92 5.46
N HIS A 158 5.51 -2.17 5.70
CA HIS A 158 6.43 -3.25 6.09
C HIS A 158 7.50 -3.57 5.04
N PHE A 159 7.19 -3.42 3.76
CA PHE A 159 8.08 -3.80 2.66
C PHE A 159 8.55 -2.62 1.81
N TYR A 160 7.76 -1.54 1.75
CA TYR A 160 8.13 -0.36 0.95
C TYR A 160 9.07 0.60 1.69
N SER A 161 8.88 0.85 2.99
CA SER A 161 9.71 1.84 3.73
C SER A 161 11.21 1.51 3.86
N PRO A 162 11.66 0.25 4.03
CA PRO A 162 13.08 -0.01 4.24
C PRO A 162 13.90 0.01 2.94
N VAL A 163 13.29 -0.30 1.79
CA VAL A 163 14.04 -0.55 0.54
C VAL A 163 13.40 0.08 -0.69
N GLY A 164 12.12 0.49 -0.65
CA GLY A 164 11.38 0.99 -1.82
C GLY A 164 10.57 -0.09 -2.51
N LEU A 165 10.41 0.03 -3.84
CA LEU A 165 9.62 -0.89 -4.64
C LEU A 165 10.27 -2.28 -4.73
N GLU A 166 11.58 -2.35 -4.57
CA GLU A 166 12.41 -3.54 -4.50
C GLU A 166 11.92 -4.50 -3.42
N GLY A 167 11.64 -3.96 -2.22
CA GLY A 167 11.11 -4.75 -1.11
C GLY A 167 9.71 -5.28 -1.39
N VAL A 168 8.87 -4.48 -2.08
CA VAL A 168 7.53 -4.91 -2.51
C VAL A 168 7.63 -6.01 -3.57
N ALA A 169 8.53 -5.86 -4.54
CA ALA A 169 8.71 -6.83 -5.61
C ALA A 169 9.21 -8.18 -5.07
N GLU A 170 10.21 -8.19 -4.20
CA GLU A 170 10.69 -9.40 -3.53
C GLU A 170 9.56 -10.09 -2.76
N SER A 171 8.79 -9.31 -2.02
CA SER A 171 7.64 -9.82 -1.28
C SER A 171 6.58 -10.41 -2.20
N CYS A 172 6.41 -9.88 -3.42
CA CYS A 172 5.50 -10.45 -4.42
C CYS A 172 6.00 -11.80 -4.94
N ARG A 173 7.29 -11.92 -5.22
CA ARG A 173 7.93 -13.19 -5.65
C ARG A 173 7.76 -14.28 -4.60
N LEU A 174 7.94 -13.91 -3.33
CA LEU A 174 7.77 -14.80 -2.18
C LEU A 174 6.31 -15.19 -1.95
N ALA A 175 5.40 -14.20 -1.87
CA ALA A 175 4.01 -14.40 -1.50
C ALA A 175 3.08 -14.84 -2.65
N LEU A 176 3.57 -14.80 -3.91
CA LEU A 176 2.77 -15.04 -5.12
C LEU A 176 1.53 -14.15 -5.19
N GLY A 177 1.71 -12.89 -4.79
CA GLY A 177 0.63 -11.91 -4.64
C GLY A 177 0.79 -10.72 -5.55
N ARG A 178 -0.32 -9.99 -5.75
CA ARG A 178 -0.32 -8.71 -6.50
C ARG A 178 0.36 -7.62 -5.66
N PRO A 179 1.13 -6.70 -6.27
CA PRO A 179 1.92 -5.69 -5.55
C PRO A 179 1.09 -4.79 -4.63
N GLN A 180 -0.10 -4.37 -5.08
CA GLN A 180 -1.00 -3.57 -4.25
C GLN A 180 -1.50 -4.33 -3.02
N ARG A 181 -1.66 -5.66 -3.10
CA ARG A 181 -2.08 -6.47 -1.95
C ARG A 181 -0.90 -6.78 -1.03
N VAL A 182 0.24 -7.15 -1.61
CA VAL A 182 1.45 -7.56 -0.87
C VAL A 182 2.03 -6.41 -0.07
N SER A 183 2.02 -5.18 -0.62
CA SER A 183 2.42 -3.98 0.13
C SER A 183 1.64 -3.79 1.44
N ARG A 184 0.42 -4.34 1.57
CA ARG A 184 -0.43 -4.27 2.77
C ARG A 184 -0.43 -5.54 3.62
N MET A 185 0.40 -6.52 3.25
CA MET A 185 0.58 -7.75 4.02
C MET A 185 1.55 -7.50 5.17
N THR A 186 1.34 -8.20 6.29
CA THR A 186 2.34 -8.26 7.36
C THR A 186 3.46 -9.23 6.96
N ILE A 187 4.63 -9.11 7.58
CA ILE A 187 5.73 -10.07 7.41
C ILE A 187 5.26 -11.50 7.68
N GLY A 188 4.48 -11.71 8.76
CA GLY A 188 3.90 -13.01 9.07
C GLY A 188 2.92 -13.52 8.00
N SER A 189 2.25 -12.63 7.26
CA SER A 189 1.36 -13.02 6.17
C SER A 189 2.15 -13.46 4.92
N VAL A 190 3.25 -12.77 4.60
CA VAL A 190 4.16 -13.18 3.51
C VAL A 190 4.82 -14.52 3.86
N ASN A 191 5.32 -14.69 5.09
CA ASN A 191 5.88 -15.96 5.55
C ASN A 191 4.86 -17.11 5.49
N ALA A 192 3.61 -16.86 5.89
CA ALA A 192 2.55 -17.85 5.77
C ALA A 192 2.29 -18.23 4.30
N ALA A 193 2.32 -17.28 3.36
CA ALA A 193 2.18 -17.56 1.94
C ALA A 193 3.32 -18.47 1.42
N VAL A 194 4.56 -18.22 1.84
CA VAL A 194 5.71 -19.09 1.53
C VAL A 194 5.50 -20.50 2.10
N GLN A 195 5.04 -20.61 3.35
CA GLN A 195 4.75 -21.91 3.97
C GLN A 195 3.64 -22.67 3.23
N PHE A 196 2.55 -21.98 2.85
CA PHE A 196 1.47 -22.58 2.08
C PHE A 196 1.92 -23.06 0.71
N TYR A 197 2.78 -22.28 0.04
CA TYR A 197 3.34 -22.69 -1.23
C TYR A 197 4.22 -23.94 -1.12
N ASN A 198 5.06 -24.03 -0.09
CA ASN A 198 5.90 -25.20 0.14
C ASN A 198 5.05 -26.42 0.53
N ALA A 199 4.04 -26.26 1.39
CA ALA A 199 3.10 -27.31 1.73
C ALA A 199 2.39 -27.85 0.48
N PHE A 200 1.96 -26.96 -0.42
CA PHE A 200 1.39 -27.33 -1.71
C PHE A 200 2.39 -28.14 -2.57
N LYS A 201 3.65 -27.69 -2.71
CA LYS A 201 4.70 -28.44 -3.43
C LYS A 201 4.95 -29.84 -2.85
N MET A 202 4.74 -30.01 -1.55
CA MET A 202 4.94 -31.27 -0.82
C MET A 202 3.68 -32.16 -0.76
N ASP A 203 2.60 -31.78 -1.46
CA ASP A 203 1.30 -32.46 -1.39
C ASP A 203 0.72 -32.57 0.04
N ILE A 204 0.98 -31.54 0.86
CA ILE A 204 0.46 -31.42 2.22
C ILE A 204 -0.84 -30.61 2.20
N LEU A 205 -1.89 -31.18 2.79
CA LEU A 205 -3.19 -30.53 2.91
C LEU A 205 -3.09 -29.22 3.72
N ILE A 206 -3.50 -28.10 3.10
CA ILE A 206 -3.53 -26.79 3.73
C ILE A 206 -4.90 -26.58 4.41
N PRO A 207 -4.94 -26.24 5.71
CA PRO A 207 -6.19 -25.95 6.39
C PRO A 207 -6.93 -24.78 5.73
N PRO A 208 -8.27 -24.86 5.58
CA PRO A 208 -9.04 -23.82 4.90
C PRO A 208 -9.15 -22.51 5.69
N VAL A 209 -8.88 -22.55 7.00
CA VAL A 209 -8.99 -21.39 7.89
C VAL A 209 -7.73 -21.29 8.73
N LYS A 210 -7.09 -20.12 8.68
CA LYS A 210 -6.03 -19.75 9.61
C LYS A 210 -6.65 -19.62 11.00
N LYS A 211 -6.39 -20.60 11.87
CA LYS A 211 -6.69 -20.49 13.30
C LYS A 211 -5.42 -20.03 14.02
N ASN A 212 -5.56 -19.14 15.00
CA ASN A 212 -4.55 -18.91 16.01
C ASN A 212 -4.93 -19.82 17.20
N PRO A 213 -4.36 -21.02 17.34
CA PRO A 213 -4.60 -21.88 18.49
C PRO A 213 -3.75 -21.40 19.67
N GLU A 214 -3.87 -20.12 20.05
CA GLU A 214 -3.43 -19.73 21.38
C GLU A 214 -4.50 -20.18 22.36
N PHE A 215 -4.31 -21.37 22.93
CA PHE A 215 -5.08 -21.81 24.07
C PHE A 215 -4.71 -20.97 25.30
N LEU A 216 -5.66 -20.80 26.21
CA LEU A 216 -5.37 -20.23 27.53
C LEU A 216 -4.30 -21.08 28.20
N LYS A 217 -3.15 -20.48 28.47
CA LYS A 217 -2.01 -21.12 29.15
C LYS A 217 -2.06 -20.73 30.63
N SER A 218 -1.71 -21.67 31.49
CA SER A 218 -1.44 -21.40 32.91
C SER A 218 -0.17 -20.56 33.08
N ILE A 219 -0.02 -19.92 34.24
CA ILE A 219 1.20 -19.16 34.61
C ILE A 219 2.45 -20.05 34.50
N ASN A 220 2.36 -21.32 34.88
CA ASN A 220 3.48 -22.25 34.83
C ASN A 220 3.88 -22.59 33.38
N GLU A 221 2.91 -22.75 32.48
CA GLU A 221 3.19 -22.96 31.06
C GLU A 221 3.81 -21.72 30.43
N LEU A 222 3.32 -20.52 30.74
CA LEU A 222 3.93 -19.27 30.31
C LEU A 222 5.38 -19.15 30.79
N ALA A 223 5.64 -19.40 32.08
CA ALA A 223 7.00 -19.35 32.64
C ALA A 223 7.94 -20.40 32.03
N ALA A 224 7.40 -21.55 31.57
CA ALA A 224 8.18 -22.60 30.95
C ALA A 224 8.55 -22.29 29.48
N ILE A 225 7.61 -21.73 28.70
CA ILE A 225 7.79 -21.47 27.26
C ILE A 225 8.38 -20.10 26.96
N ASP A 226 8.12 -19.10 27.82
CA ASP A 226 8.50 -17.70 27.60
C ASP A 226 9.75 -17.34 28.42
N ARG A 227 10.85 -18.01 28.09
CA ARG A 227 12.16 -17.70 28.68
C ARG A 227 12.83 -16.48 28.05
N GLY A 228 12.19 -15.87 27.04
CA GLY A 228 12.73 -14.77 26.27
C GLY A 228 14.07 -15.08 25.59
N GLY A 229 14.70 -14.04 25.04
CA GLY A 229 16.09 -14.09 24.62
C GLY A 229 17.03 -13.73 25.78
N LEU A 230 18.33 -14.07 25.65
CA LEU A 230 19.34 -13.58 26.58
C LEU A 230 19.45 -12.05 26.47
N ILE A 231 19.03 -11.34 27.51
CA ILE A 231 19.20 -9.88 27.60
C ILE A 231 20.50 -9.63 28.34
N LEU A 232 21.52 -9.18 27.62
CA LEU A 232 22.75 -8.71 28.23
C LEU A 232 22.54 -7.24 28.61
N GLN A 233 22.49 -6.93 29.91
CA GLN A 233 22.34 -5.56 30.38
C GLN A 233 23.68 -4.84 30.16
N PRO A 234 23.78 -3.89 29.19
CA PRO A 234 25.01 -3.14 29.02
C PRO A 234 25.25 -2.31 30.28
N LYS A 235 26.52 -2.16 30.67
CA LYS A 235 26.87 -1.14 31.67
C LYS A 235 26.61 0.22 31.03
N PRO A 236 25.77 1.08 31.62
CA PRO A 236 25.63 2.44 31.16
C PRO A 236 27.00 3.14 31.24
N ASP A 237 27.50 3.58 30.10
CA ASP A 237 28.64 4.47 29.94
C ASP A 237 28.27 5.49 28.86
N ILE A 238 28.98 6.62 28.79
CA ILE A 238 28.67 7.72 27.85
C ILE A 238 29.25 7.46 26.46
#